data_AF-A0A9D4DQW7-F1
#
_entry.id   AF-A0A9D4DQW7-F1
#
_cell.length_a   1.000
_cell.length_b   1.000
_cell.length_c   1.000
_cell.angle_alpha   90.00
_cell.angle_beta   90.00
_cell.angle_gamma   90.00
#
_symmetry.space_group_name_H-M   'P 1'
#
loop_
_entity.id
_entity.type
_entity.pdbx_description
1 polymer ?
#
loop_
_entity_poly.entity_id
_entity_poly.type
_entity_poly.pdbx_seq_one_letter_code
_entity_poly.pdbx_strand_id
1 'polypeptide(L)'
;MASERGLKLAGWEDGSWDGYDPLPVEDLNRQGEVCVNPWNNIWEWGSGSNAYKYANAGYKRGADGARRSQVNPFLAKPDPEERGLYWAARYTDTRNVFDFRPERLYDNIRVDRSGFRLAKKDICGYDMSGCTALEKPENIIGS
;
A
#
# COMPACT_ATOMS: atom_id res chain seq x y z
N MET A 1 -19.39 13.95 13.00
CA MET A 1 -19.78 12.63 13.58
C MET A 1 -18.64 11.83 14.22
N ALA A 2 -17.55 11.43 13.55
CA ALA A 2 -16.44 10.70 14.19
C ALA A 2 -15.46 11.64 14.93
N SER A 3 -15.11 12.76 14.31
CA SER A 3 -14.26 13.83 14.87
C SER A 3 -14.83 14.44 16.15
N GLU A 4 -16.13 14.72 16.16
CA GLU A 4 -16.90 15.24 17.31
C GLU A 4 -16.83 14.33 18.54
N ARG A 5 -16.46 13.06 18.36
CA ARG A 5 -16.30 12.06 19.43
C ARG A 5 -14.84 11.77 19.75
N GLY A 6 -13.90 12.57 19.23
CA GLY A 6 -12.45 12.37 19.42
C GLY A 6 -11.89 11.14 18.72
N LEU A 7 -12.61 10.56 17.75
CA LEU A 7 -12.21 9.34 17.06
C LEU A 7 -11.47 9.64 15.75
N LYS A 8 -10.40 8.87 15.53
CA LYS A 8 -9.69 8.81 14.24
C LYS A 8 -10.52 8.00 13.24
N LEU A 9 -10.53 8.42 11.98
CA LEU A 9 -11.16 7.67 10.90
C LEU A 9 -10.12 6.79 10.22
N ALA A 10 -10.49 5.55 9.91
CA ALA A 10 -9.69 4.65 9.11
C ALA A 10 -10.57 4.02 8.04
N GLY A 11 -10.06 3.90 6.81
CA GLY A 11 -10.78 3.32 5.68
C GLY A 11 -9.87 2.55 4.73
N TRP A 12 -10.48 1.76 3.86
CA TRP A 12 -9.81 1.17 2.70
C TRP A 12 -9.64 2.21 1.60
N GLU A 13 -8.58 2.09 0.79
CA GLU A 13 -8.25 3.07 -0.24
C GLU A 13 -9.41 3.36 -1.22
N ASP A 14 -10.21 2.37 -1.59
CA ASP A 14 -11.30 2.57 -2.57
C ASP A 14 -12.34 3.61 -2.10
N GLY A 15 -12.47 3.84 -0.79
CA GLY A 15 -13.39 4.81 -0.22
C GLY A 15 -12.93 6.27 -0.33
N SER A 16 -11.71 6.52 -0.82
CA SER A 16 -11.13 7.87 -0.90
C SER A 16 -10.38 8.09 -2.20
N TRP A 17 -10.80 7.39 -3.26
CA TRP A 17 -10.23 7.46 -4.61
C TRP A 17 -11.17 8.18 -5.57
N ASP A 18 -10.66 9.09 -6.39
CA ASP A 18 -11.46 9.85 -7.37
C ASP A 18 -11.53 9.21 -8.77
N GLY A 19 -10.80 8.12 -8.97
CA GLY A 19 -10.65 7.42 -10.24
C GLY A 19 -9.20 7.40 -10.73
N TYR A 20 -8.39 8.41 -10.39
CA TYR A 20 -7.00 8.54 -10.80
C TYR A 20 -6.04 8.69 -9.62
N ASP A 21 -6.46 9.44 -8.60
CA ASP A 21 -5.66 9.77 -7.44
C ASP A 21 -6.50 9.76 -6.14
N PRO A 22 -5.84 9.74 -4.97
CA PRO A 22 -6.51 9.98 -3.70
C PRO A 22 -7.15 11.36 -3.66
N LEU A 23 -8.39 11.42 -3.16
CA LEU A 23 -9.00 12.69 -2.78
C LEU A 23 -8.14 13.37 -1.70
N PRO A 24 -7.78 14.66 -1.82
CA PRO A 24 -7.10 15.38 -0.76
C PRO A 24 -7.79 15.21 0.60
N VAL A 25 -7.03 14.93 1.66
CA VAL A 25 -7.63 14.69 2.98
C VAL A 25 -8.39 15.92 3.49
N GLU A 26 -8.00 17.11 3.02
CA GLU A 26 -8.62 18.39 3.32
C GLU A 26 -10.07 18.49 2.80
N ASP A 27 -10.38 17.80 1.69
CA ASP A 27 -11.71 17.80 1.08
C ASP A 27 -12.74 17.02 1.91
N LEU A 28 -12.28 16.21 2.87
CA LEU A 28 -13.14 15.48 3.80
C LEU A 28 -13.78 16.39 4.86
N ASN A 29 -13.43 17.69 4.89
CA ASN A 29 -13.97 18.73 5.78
C ASN A 29 -14.17 18.24 7.21
N ARG A 30 -13.12 17.65 7.80
CA ARG A 30 -13.16 17.07 9.14
C ARG A 30 -11.96 17.47 9.98
N GLN A 31 -12.11 17.27 11.29
CA GLN A 31 -11.03 17.47 12.25
C GLN A 31 -10.35 16.15 12.60
N GLY A 32 -9.03 16.18 12.76
CA GLY A 32 -8.22 15.03 13.16
C GLY A 32 -7.78 14.12 12.01
N GLU A 33 -6.84 13.22 12.33
CA GLU A 33 -6.16 12.37 11.35
C GLU A 33 -7.10 11.36 10.68
N VAL A 34 -6.84 11.10 9.40
CA VAL A 34 -7.47 10.04 8.62
C VAL A 34 -6.42 9.02 8.25
N CYS A 35 -6.67 7.78 8.63
CA CYS A 35 -5.84 6.64 8.27
C CYS A 35 -6.38 5.96 7.01
N VAL A 36 -5.48 5.51 6.14
CA VAL A 36 -5.84 4.72 4.96
C VAL A 36 -5.06 3.42 4.90
N ASN A 37 -5.73 2.37 4.46
CA ASN A 37 -5.16 1.06 4.21
C ASN A 37 -5.08 0.83 2.69
N PRO A 38 -3.97 1.21 2.03
CA PRO A 38 -3.75 0.85 0.64
C PRO A 38 -3.50 -0.66 0.56
N TRP A 39 -4.28 -1.36 -0.25
CA TRP A 39 -4.23 -2.83 -0.36
C TRP A 39 -3.76 -3.31 -1.72
N ASN A 40 -3.86 -2.47 -2.74
CA ASN A 40 -3.38 -2.83 -4.05
C ASN A 40 -1.85 -2.64 -4.13
N ASN A 41 -1.14 -3.76 -4.15
CA ASN A 41 0.31 -3.83 -4.25
C ASN A 41 0.78 -4.43 -5.59
N ILE A 42 -0.09 -4.48 -6.60
CA ILE A 42 0.23 -5.00 -7.92
C ILE A 42 1.10 -3.97 -8.65
N TRP A 43 2.39 -4.26 -8.75
CA TRP A 43 3.39 -3.34 -9.28
C TRP A 43 3.19 -3.08 -10.77
N GLU A 44 2.92 -4.14 -11.52
CA GLU A 44 2.73 -4.11 -12.98
C GLU A 44 1.49 -3.33 -13.43
N TRP A 45 0.58 -3.01 -12.50
CA TRP A 45 -0.62 -2.20 -12.76
C TRP A 45 -0.48 -0.75 -12.25
N GLY A 46 0.70 -0.38 -11.73
CA GLY A 46 0.99 0.96 -11.21
C GLY A 46 0.42 1.25 -9.82
N SER A 47 -0.44 0.37 -9.29
CA SER A 47 -1.12 0.55 -8.00
C SER A 47 -0.19 0.41 -6.80
N GLY A 48 0.98 -0.24 -6.97
CA GLY A 48 1.99 -0.33 -5.92
C GLY A 48 2.53 1.03 -5.42
N SER A 49 2.26 2.13 -6.13
CA SER A 49 2.61 3.50 -5.72
C SER A 49 1.52 4.19 -4.86
N ASN A 50 0.30 3.65 -4.79
CA ASN A 50 -0.86 4.28 -4.14
C ASN A 50 -0.56 4.74 -2.72
N ALA A 51 0.19 3.92 -1.99
CA ALA A 51 0.63 4.23 -0.64
C ALA A 51 1.35 5.58 -0.49
N TYR A 52 2.22 5.93 -1.44
CA TYR A 52 2.92 7.21 -1.42
C TYR A 52 2.00 8.34 -1.88
N LYS A 53 1.12 8.08 -2.86
CA LYS A 53 0.09 9.04 -3.26
C LYS A 53 -0.79 9.45 -2.06
N TYR A 54 -1.26 8.49 -1.28
CA TYR A 54 -2.05 8.73 -0.08
C TYR A 54 -1.28 9.49 1.00
N ALA A 55 -0.03 9.13 1.25
CA ALA A 55 0.82 9.86 2.18
C ALA A 55 0.99 11.33 1.74
N ASN A 56 1.24 11.56 0.45
CA ASN A 56 1.38 12.91 -0.10
C ASN A 56 0.05 13.70 -0.06
N ALA A 57 -1.09 13.03 -0.21
CA ALA A 57 -2.43 13.59 -0.07
C ALA A 57 -2.87 13.83 1.39
N GLY A 58 -1.99 13.59 2.38
CA GLY A 58 -2.22 13.95 3.79
C GLY A 58 -2.80 12.84 4.66
N TYR A 59 -3.04 11.64 4.11
CA TYR A 59 -3.52 10.50 4.89
C TYR A 59 -2.39 9.89 5.72
N LYS A 60 -2.70 9.53 6.96
CA LYS A 60 -1.79 8.74 7.79
C LYS A 60 -1.84 7.27 7.35
N ARG A 61 -0.68 6.66 7.15
CA ARG A 61 -0.57 5.25 6.78
C ARG A 61 -0.14 4.44 7.99
N GLY A 62 -1.10 3.77 8.63
CA GLY A 62 -0.83 2.86 9.76
C GLY A 62 0.08 1.70 9.36
N ALA A 63 1.17 1.46 10.09
CA ALA A 63 2.05 0.31 9.88
C ALA A 63 1.34 -1.05 9.96
N ASP A 64 0.33 -1.16 10.83
CA ASP A 64 -0.49 -2.37 10.96
C ASP A 64 -1.37 -2.59 9.71
N GLY A 65 -1.86 -1.50 9.11
CA GLY A 65 -2.53 -1.51 7.82
C GLY A 65 -1.56 -1.91 6.71
N ALA A 66 -0.41 -1.23 6.58
CA ALA A 66 0.57 -1.52 5.53
C ALA A 66 1.10 -2.96 5.57
N ARG A 67 1.38 -3.51 6.77
CA ARG A 67 1.72 -4.93 6.93
C ARG A 67 0.53 -5.80 6.55
N ARG A 68 -0.66 -5.56 7.09
CA ARG A 68 -1.86 -6.38 6.85
C ARG A 68 -2.39 -6.32 5.41
N SER A 69 -2.15 -5.22 4.67
CA SER A 69 -2.59 -5.09 3.29
C SER A 69 -1.59 -5.68 2.29
N GLN A 70 -0.30 -5.77 2.63
CA GLN A 70 0.69 -6.53 1.85
C GLN A 70 0.73 -8.00 2.25
N VAL A 71 0.28 -8.32 3.46
CA VAL A 71 -0.17 -9.67 3.80
C VAL A 71 -1.47 -9.88 3.06
N ASN A 72 -1.38 -10.15 1.76
CA ASN A 72 -2.43 -10.93 1.12
C ASN A 72 -2.60 -12.14 2.06
N PRO A 73 -3.77 -12.30 2.70
CA PRO A 73 -3.99 -13.55 3.39
C PRO A 73 -3.76 -14.62 2.31
N PHE A 74 -3.18 -15.74 2.69
CA PHE A 74 -3.16 -16.97 1.91
C PHE A 74 -1.89 -17.28 1.08
N LEU A 75 -1.46 -18.53 1.30
CA LEU A 75 -0.31 -19.26 0.76
C LEU A 75 1.05 -18.79 1.34
N ALA A 76 1.54 -19.48 2.37
CA ALA A 76 2.94 -19.37 2.79
C ALA A 76 3.90 -20.01 1.76
N LYS A 77 3.37 -20.88 0.89
CA LYS A 77 4.06 -21.58 -0.19
C LYS A 77 3.12 -21.74 -1.39
N PRO A 78 3.64 -21.75 -2.64
CA PRO A 78 2.84 -22.00 -3.84
C PRO A 78 2.48 -23.50 -3.95
N ASP A 79 1.56 -23.96 -3.12
CA ASP A 79 1.06 -25.33 -3.05
C ASP A 79 -0.47 -25.34 -3.27
N PRO A 80 -1.02 -26.19 -4.16
CA PRO A 80 -2.46 -26.31 -4.38
C PRO A 80 -3.26 -26.75 -3.16
N GLU A 81 -2.65 -27.44 -2.19
CA GLU A 81 -3.32 -27.91 -0.97
C GLU A 81 -3.29 -26.90 0.19
N GLU A 82 -2.49 -25.84 0.05
CA GLU A 82 -2.44 -24.78 1.04
C GLU A 82 -3.71 -23.92 1.00
N ARG A 83 -4.21 -23.57 2.18
CA ARG A 83 -5.50 -22.87 2.28
C ARG A 83 -5.31 -21.39 1.91
N GLY A 84 -5.86 -21.01 0.75
CA GLY A 84 -6.57 -19.74 0.57
C GLY A 84 -6.44 -19.03 -0.78
N LEU A 85 -6.76 -17.73 -0.80
CA LEU A 85 -7.03 -16.92 -2.00
C LEU A 85 -5.77 -16.26 -2.60
N TYR A 86 -5.57 -16.42 -3.90
CA TYR A 86 -4.37 -15.97 -4.64
C TYR A 86 -4.56 -14.65 -5.40
N TRP A 87 -5.56 -13.84 -5.05
CA TRP A 87 -5.99 -12.70 -5.87
C TRP A 87 -4.96 -11.55 -5.92
N ALA A 88 -4.19 -11.31 -4.85
CA ALA A 88 -3.17 -10.24 -4.79
C ALA A 88 -1.75 -10.73 -5.11
N ALA A 89 -1.40 -11.94 -4.67
CA ALA A 89 -0.11 -12.57 -4.93
C ALA A 89 -0.23 -14.10 -4.79
N ARG A 90 0.64 -14.84 -5.51
CA ARG A 90 0.65 -16.30 -5.49
C ARG A 90 1.10 -16.91 -4.16
N TYR A 91 1.87 -16.19 -3.34
CA TYR A 91 2.22 -16.55 -1.96
C TYR A 91 2.78 -15.35 -1.19
N THR A 92 2.55 -15.30 0.12
CA THR A 92 3.20 -14.36 1.06
C THR A 92 3.82 -15.18 2.20
N ASP A 93 5.14 -15.37 2.17
CA ASP A 93 5.87 -16.04 3.26
C ASP A 93 6.20 -15.06 4.42
N THR A 94 6.58 -15.60 5.58
CA THR A 94 6.95 -14.79 6.76
C THR A 94 8.17 -13.89 6.50
N ARG A 95 9.04 -14.26 5.55
CA ARG A 95 10.20 -13.48 5.16
C ARG A 95 9.81 -12.21 4.40
N ASN A 96 8.82 -12.30 3.51
CA ASN A 96 8.28 -11.15 2.77
C ASN A 96 7.63 -10.14 3.73
N VAL A 97 7.01 -10.61 4.81
CA VAL A 97 6.45 -9.72 5.85
C VAL A 97 7.55 -9.03 6.64
N PHE A 98 8.63 -9.75 7.02
CA PHE A 98 9.72 -9.18 7.80
C PHE A 98 10.61 -8.22 7.00
N ASP A 99 10.89 -8.56 5.74
CA ASP A 99 11.77 -7.76 4.87
C ASP A 99 11.06 -6.52 4.31
N PHE A 100 9.76 -6.34 4.56
CA PHE A 100 8.96 -5.24 4.03
C PHE A 100 9.43 -3.88 4.55
N ARG A 101 9.71 -2.95 3.63
CA ARG A 101 10.20 -1.60 3.93
C ARG A 101 9.15 -0.55 3.59
N PRO A 102 8.37 -0.03 4.57
CA PRO A 102 7.30 0.93 4.29
C PRO A 102 7.81 2.30 3.80
N GLU A 103 8.95 2.77 4.31
CA GLU A 103 9.59 4.03 3.91
C GLU A 103 10.41 3.93 2.60
N ARG A 104 10.68 2.69 2.17
CA ARG A 104 11.40 2.37 0.93
C ARG A 104 10.55 1.43 0.09
N LEU A 105 9.32 1.87 -0.20
CA LEU A 105 8.26 1.06 -0.80
C LEU A 105 8.69 0.33 -2.08
N TYR A 106 9.42 1.00 -2.97
CA TYR A 106 9.86 0.44 -4.25
C TYR A 106 11.00 -0.58 -4.12
N ASP A 107 11.61 -0.74 -2.95
CA ASP A 107 12.60 -1.79 -2.72
C ASP A 107 11.93 -3.15 -2.44
N ASN A 108 10.60 -3.14 -2.28
CA ASN A 108 9.79 -4.35 -2.16
C ASN A 108 9.37 -4.91 -3.54
N ILE A 109 9.71 -4.25 -4.66
CA ILE A 109 9.47 -4.77 -6.02
C ILE A 109 10.38 -5.99 -6.23
N ARG A 110 9.78 -7.18 -6.36
CA ARG A 110 10.53 -8.44 -6.56
C ARG A 110 9.91 -9.33 -7.63
N VAL A 111 8.60 -9.54 -7.54
CA VAL A 111 7.86 -10.42 -8.44
C VAL A 111 6.50 -9.82 -8.79
N ASP A 112 5.99 -10.19 -9.95
CA ASP A 112 4.63 -9.89 -10.40
C ASP A 112 3.62 -10.84 -9.73
N ARG A 113 2.33 -10.64 -9.98
CA ARG A 113 1.27 -11.48 -9.42
C ARG A 113 1.42 -12.97 -9.76
N SER A 114 2.02 -13.28 -10.91
CA SER A 114 2.24 -14.66 -11.41
C SER A 114 3.50 -15.30 -10.83
N GLY A 115 4.38 -14.51 -10.19
CA GLY A 115 5.64 -14.94 -9.61
C GLY A 115 6.86 -14.71 -10.52
N PHE A 116 6.71 -14.03 -11.66
CA PHE A 116 7.84 -13.66 -12.51
C PHE A 116 8.61 -12.51 -11.89
N ARG A 117 9.94 -12.54 -12.03
CA ARG A 117 10.81 -11.52 -11.44
C ARG A 117 10.57 -10.16 -12.11
N LEU A 118 10.31 -9.16 -11.29
CA LEU A 118 10.25 -7.76 -11.72
C LEU A 118 11.57 -7.06 -11.40
N ALA A 119 12.03 -6.20 -12.32
CA ALA A 119 13.06 -5.22 -11.98
C ALA A 119 12.43 -3.87 -11.68
N LYS A 120 12.96 -3.17 -10.68
CA LYS A 120 12.53 -1.82 -10.30
C LYS A 120 12.49 -0.85 -11.48
N LYS A 121 13.45 -0.97 -12.41
CA LYS A 121 13.52 -0.16 -13.64
C LYS A 121 12.37 -0.42 -14.62
N ASP A 122 11.80 -1.64 -14.62
CA ASP A 122 10.72 -2.01 -15.53
C ASP A 122 9.38 -1.45 -15.03
N ILE A 123 9.30 -1.16 -13.72
CA ILE A 123 8.12 -0.57 -13.07
C ILE A 123 8.24 0.95 -12.96
N CYS A 124 9.40 1.46 -12.51
CA CYS A 124 9.60 2.87 -12.20
C CYS A 124 10.37 3.66 -13.27
N GLY A 125 10.89 3.01 -14.31
CA GLY A 125 11.86 3.62 -15.23
C GLY A 125 13.28 3.71 -14.64
N TYR A 126 14.25 4.07 -15.47
CA TYR A 126 15.66 4.19 -15.05
C TYR A 126 15.92 5.36 -14.09
N ASP A 127 15.11 6.40 -14.20
CA ASP A 127 15.20 7.66 -13.45
C ASP A 127 14.14 7.80 -12.35
N MET A 128 13.39 6.72 -12.07
CA MET A 128 12.25 6.69 -11.16
C MET A 128 11.04 7.55 -11.57
N SER A 129 11.01 8.10 -12.78
CA SER A 129 9.91 8.96 -13.27
C SER A 129 8.53 8.27 -13.27
N GLY A 130 8.48 6.94 -13.40
CA GLY A 130 7.24 6.16 -13.35
C GLY A 130 6.70 5.89 -11.95
N CYS A 131 7.42 6.28 -10.90
CA CYS A 131 7.06 6.00 -9.51
C CYS A 131 6.96 7.28 -8.69
N THR A 132 5.82 7.50 -8.05
CA THR A 132 5.56 8.64 -7.17
C THR A 132 6.63 8.74 -6.08
N ALA A 133 7.28 9.90 -5.92
CA ALA A 133 8.21 10.13 -4.82
C ALA A 133 7.45 10.31 -3.49
N LEU A 134 8.06 9.93 -2.37
CA LEU A 134 7.50 10.22 -1.04
C LEU A 134 7.89 11.65 -0.64
N GLU A 135 6.90 12.54 -0.56
CA GLU A 135 7.11 13.96 -0.23
C GLU A 135 6.81 14.24 1.24
N LYS A 136 5.88 13.49 1.84
CA LYS A 136 5.45 13.63 3.24
C LYS A 136 5.75 12.36 4.06
N PRO A 137 7.01 12.05 4.37
CA PRO A 137 7.38 10.85 5.13
C PRO A 137 6.76 10.79 6.53
N GLU A 138 6.45 11.93 7.15
CA GLU A 138 5.75 12.05 8.43
C GLU A 138 4.31 11.49 8.43
N ASN A 139 3.79 11.16 7.24
CA ASN A 139 2.51 10.49 7.08
C ASN A 139 2.63 8.96 7.04
N ILE A 140 3.85 8.41 7.00
CA ILE A 140 4.11 6.99 7.20
C ILE A 140 4.32 6.75 8.70
N ILE A 141 3.38 6.11 9.38
CA ILE A 141 3.41 5.93 10.84
C ILE A 141 3.70 4.48 11.23
N GLY A 142 4.65 4.27 12.15
CA GLY A 142 4.98 2.95 12.73
C GLY A 142 6.10 2.17 12.05
N SER A 143 7.11 2.87 11.49
CA SER A 143 8.39 2.28 11.11
C SER A 143 9.22 1.81 12.31
#